data_AF-A0AAC9M0H0-F1
#
_entry.id   AF-A0AAC9M0H0-F1
#
_cell.length_a   1.000
_cell.length_b   1.000
_cell.length_c   1.000
_cell.angle_alpha   90.00
_cell.angle_beta   90.00
_cell.angle_gamma   90.00
#
_symmetry.space_group_name_H-M   'P 1'
#
loop_
_entity.id
_entity.type
_entity.pdbx_description
1 polymer ?
#
loop_
_entity_poly.entity_id
_entity_poly.type
_entity_poly.pdbx_seq_one_letter_code
_entity_poly.pdbx_strand_id
1 'polypeptide(L)' 'MDIATCWATKRISVMDNLERYEDSYAIAEEFREWILHIGEKNENLRDSFLNLPKELKELLDQKVND' A
#
# COMPACT_ATOMS: atom_id res chain seq x y z
N MET A 1 7.82 -4.57 8.01
CA MET A 1 7.42 -3.65 6.92
C MET A 1 6.11 -4.19 6.37
N ASP A 2 5.03 -3.42 6.42
CA ASP A 2 3.70 -3.86 5.96
C ASP A 2 3.56 -3.77 4.42
N ILE A 3 2.51 -4.39 3.88
CA ILE A 3 2.26 -4.49 2.44
C ILE A 3 2.05 -3.11 1.79
N ALA A 4 1.41 -2.17 2.48
CA ALA A 4 1.14 -0.83 1.95
C ALA A 4 2.43 -0.01 1.84
N THR A 5 3.27 -0.07 2.89
CA THR A 5 4.61 0.53 2.89
C THR A 5 5.49 -0.07 1.78
N CYS A 6 5.46 -1.40 1.59
CA CYS A 6 6.18 -2.07 0.51
C CYS A 6 5.69 -1.63 -0.89
N TRP A 7 4.37 -1.53 -1.08
CA TRP A 7 3.75 -1.07 -2.32
C TRP A 7 4.16 0.37 -2.67
N ALA A 8 4.09 1.28 -1.70
CA ALA A 8 4.42 2.69 -1.88
C ALA A 8 5.90 2.88 -2.19
N THR A 9 6.78 2.31 -1.36
CA THR A 9 8.23 2.43 -1.53
C THR A 9 8.71 1.83 -2.85
N LYS A 10 8.14 0.69 -3.28
CA LYS A 10 8.49 0.08 -4.56
C LYS A 10 8.11 0.99 -5.73
N ARG A 11 6.92 1.59 -5.71
CA ARG A 11 6.47 2.51 -6.77
C ARG A 11 7.27 3.81 -6.80
N ILE A 12 7.54 4.42 -5.64
CA ILE A 12 8.39 5.62 -5.52
C ILE A 12 9.76 5.32 -6.13
N SER A 13 10.40 4.22 -5.72
CA SER A 13 11.71 3.82 -6.24
C SER A 13 11.70 3.56 -7.76
N VAL A 14 10.62 2.98 -8.31
CA VAL A 14 10.49 2.81 -9.78
C VAL A 14 10.43 4.17 -10.47
N MET A 15 9.67 5.12 -9.94
CA MET A 15 9.54 6.46 -10.54
C MET A 15 10.84 7.26 -10.42
N ASP A 16 11.55 7.17 -9.30
CA ASP A 16 12.87 7.80 -9.12
C ASP A 16 13.89 7.25 -10.14
N ASN A 17 13.91 5.93 -10.35
CA ASN A 17 14.79 5.30 -11.35
C ASN A 17 14.46 5.71 -12.80
N LEU A 18 13.24 6.17 -13.04
CA LEU A 18 12.80 6.70 -14.34
C LEU A 18 12.96 8.22 -14.43
N GLU A 19 13.59 8.86 -13.42
CA GLU A 19 13.73 10.32 -13.30
C GLU A 19 12.39 11.07 -13.30
N ARG A 20 11.30 10.39 -12.92
CA ARG A 20 9.95 10.95 -12.82
C ARG A 20 9.69 11.45 -11.40
N TYR A 21 10.46 12.45 -10.98
CA TYR A 21 10.48 12.91 -9.58
C TYR A 21 9.16 13.55 -9.12
N GLU A 22 8.46 14.24 -10.02
CA GLU A 22 7.13 14.80 -9.70
C GLU A 22 6.11 13.69 -9.41
N ASP A 23 6.18 12.58 -10.17
CA ASP A 23 5.30 11.43 -9.95
C ASP A 23 5.68 10.66 -8.68
N SER A 24 6.97 10.51 -8.40
CA SER A 24 7.42 9.86 -7.16
C SER A 24 7.04 10.69 -5.93
N TYR A 25 7.12 12.02 -6.02
CA TYR A 25 6.68 12.95 -4.99
C TYR A 25 5.16 12.90 -4.77
N ALA A 26 4.36 12.90 -5.85
CA ALA A 26 2.91 12.77 -5.76
C ALA A 26 2.49 11.49 -5.02
N ILE A 27 3.11 10.34 -5.35
CA ILE A 27 2.86 9.06 -4.67
C ILE A 27 3.25 9.12 -3.19
N ALA A 28 4.38 9.76 -2.86
CA ALA A 28 4.82 9.91 -1.49
C ALA A 28 3.84 10.75 -0.65
N GLU A 29 3.34 11.86 -1.20
CA GLU A 29 2.37 12.73 -0.54
C GLU A 29 1.00 12.05 -0.40
N GLU A 30 0.50 11.37 -1.43
CA GLU A 30 -0.73 10.58 -1.35
C GLU A 30 -0.63 9.51 -0.25
N PHE A 31 0.50 8.81 -0.17
CA PHE A 31 0.72 7.79 0.86
C PHE A 31 0.80 8.40 2.26
N ARG A 32 1.45 9.56 2.41
CA ARG A 32 1.55 10.31 3.67
C ARG A 32 0.16 10.75 4.14
N GLU A 33 -0.64 11.35 3.25
CA GLU A 33 -2.00 11.78 3.54
C GLU A 33 -2.90 10.59 3.89
N TRP A 34 -2.77 9.47 3.17
CA TRP A 34 -3.50 8.24 3.49
C TRP A 34 -3.18 7.70 4.89
N ILE A 35 -1.90 7.67 5.29
CA ILE A 35 -1.50 7.25 6.64
C ILE A 35 -2.06 8.21 7.70
N LEU A 36 -1.98 9.51 7.48
CA LEU A 36 -2.43 10.51 8.47
C LEU A 36 -3.93 10.46 8.71
N HIS A 37 -4.72 10.19 7.66
CA HIS A 37 -6.18 10.17 7.74
C HIS A 37 -6.75 8.74 7.86
N ILE A 38 -5.89 7.73 8.06
CA ILE A 38 -6.33 6.35 8.28
C ILE A 38 -7.11 6.29 9.61
N GLY A 39 -8.35 5.80 9.59
CA GLY A 39 -9.18 5.71 10.80
C GLY A 39 -10.20 6.83 11.01
N GLU A 40 -10.07 7.97 10.35
CA GLU A 40 -10.98 9.11 10.57
C GLU A 40 -12.39 8.86 10.01
N LYS A 41 -12.51 8.04 8.95
CA LYS A 41 -13.79 7.55 8.42
C LYS A 41 -13.88 6.03 8.63
N ASN A 42 -14.18 5.62 9.86
CA ASN A 42 -14.35 4.21 10.23
C ASN A 42 -15.31 3.43 9.32
N GLU A 43 -16.28 4.11 8.71
CA GLU A 43 -17.28 3.50 7.82
C GLU A 43 -16.67 2.94 6.51
N ASN A 44 -15.59 3.54 5.99
CA ASN A 44 -14.97 3.15 4.71
C ASN A 44 -13.56 2.57 4.88
N LEU A 45 -13.13 2.31 6.12
CA LEU A 45 -11.78 1.84 6.41
C LEU A 45 -11.47 0.53 5.68
N ARG A 46 -12.45 -0.38 5.59
CA ARG A 46 -12.33 -1.66 4.89
C ARG A 46 -12.14 -1.50 3.38
N ASP A 47 -12.70 -0.46 2.78
CA ASP A 47 -12.59 -0.19 1.35
C ASP A 47 -11.27 0.50 0.99
N SER A 48 -10.66 1.19 1.95
CA SER A 48 -9.34 1.81 1.81
C SER A 48 -8.18 0.82 1.88
N PHE A 49 -8.41 -0.43 2.28
CA PHE A 49 -7.40 -1.47 2.17
C PHE A 49 -7.40 -2.04 0.76
N LEU A 50 -6.20 -2.20 0.19
CA LEU A 50 -6.01 -3.08 -0.95
C LEU A 50 -6.46 -4.48 -0.54
N ASN A 51 -7.67 -4.86 -0.97
CA ASN A 51 -8.18 -6.21 -0.76
C ASN A 51 -7.19 -7.18 -1.39
N LEU A 52 -6.55 -7.98 -0.55
CA LEU A 52 -5.64 -9.01 -1.01
C LEU A 52 -6.46 -9.97 -1.90
N PRO A 53 -6.01 -10.24 -3.14
CA PRO A 53 -6.61 -11.26 -3.99
C PRO A 53 -6.83 -12.55 -3.21
N LYS A 54 -7.99 -13.19 -3.39
CA LYS A 54 -8.38 -14.37 -2.59
C LYS A 54 -7.34 -15.48 -2.69
N GLU A 55 -6.70 -15.63 -3.85
CA GLU A 55 -5.66 -16.63 -4.08
C GLU A 55 -4.43 -16.38 -3.19
N LEU A 56 -4.06 -15.12 -2.98
CA LEU A 56 -2.94 -14.75 -2.11
C LEU A 56 -3.28 -14.91 -0.63
N LYS A 57 -4.56 -14.74 -0.27
CA LYS A 57 -5.04 -14.98 1.09
C LYS A 57 -4.96 -16.47 1.46
N GLU A 58 -5.37 -17.34 0.56
CA GLU A 58 -5.29 -18.80 0.74
C GLU A 58 -3.84 -19.29 0.89
N LEU A 59 -2.92 -18.74 0.10
CA LEU A 59 -1.48 -19.04 0.22
C LEU A 59 -0.88 -18.56 1.55
N LEU A 60 -1.35 -17.43 2.08
CA LEU A 60 -0.92 -16.92 3.39
C LEU A 60 -1.47 -17.78 4.54
N ASP A 61 -2.73 -18.16 4.48
CA ASP A 61 -3.38 -18.99 5.50
C ASP A 61 -2.78 -20.41 5.56
N GLN A 62 -2.34 -20.97 4.42
CA GLN A 62 -1.59 -22.23 4.38
C GLN A 62 -0.23 -22.11 5.07
N LYS A 63 0.48 -20.98 4.87
CA LYS A 63 1.83 -20.77 5.40
C LYS A 63 1.88 -20.41 6.89
N VAL A 64 0.75 -20.03 7.48
CA VAL A 64 0.61 -19.72 8.92
C VAL A 64 0.28 -20.98 9.73
N ASN A 65 -0.25 -22.02 9.10
CA ASN A 65 -0.62 -23.29 9.74
C ASN A 65 0.44 -24.41 9.61
N ASP A 66 1.56 -24.13 8.94
CA ASP A 66 2.78 -24.96 8.87
C ASP A 66 3.85 -24.44 9.86
#